data_AF-A0AAD3T692-F1
#
_entry.id   AF-A0AAD3T692-F1
#
_cell.length_a   1.000
_cell.length_b   1.000
_cell.length_c   1.000
_cell.angle_alpha   90.00
_cell.angle_beta   90.00
_cell.angle_gamma   90.00
#
_symmetry.space_group_name_H-M   'P 1'
#
loop_
_entity.id
_entity.type
_entity.pdbx_description
1 polymer ?
#
loop_
_entity_poly.entity_id
_entity_poly.type
_entity_poly.pdbx_seq_one_letter_code
_entity_poly.pdbx_strand_id
1 'polypeptide(L)'
;MNSSFIVFLFLMLEAVLVCRAGRFNRWEEMGILMPTDKDEPDASEDDQVGTRWAVLVAGSSGYGNYRHQADVCHAYQILKRGG
;
A
#
# COMPACT_ATOMS: atom_id res chain seq x y z
N MET A 1 40.06 -6.39 26.29
CA MET A 1 38.92 -6.04 25.42
C MET A 1 38.06 -5.06 26.18
N ASN A 2 37.84 -3.87 25.63
CA ASN A 2 37.18 -2.78 26.35
C ASN A 2 35.69 -3.09 26.48
N SER A 3 35.14 -3.01 27.70
CA SER A 3 33.74 -3.36 27.99
C SER A 3 32.76 -2.57 27.12
N SER A 4 33.10 -1.33 26.77
CA SER A 4 32.32 -0.49 25.85
C SER A 4 32.22 -1.06 24.44
N PHE A 5 33.27 -1.73 23.95
CA PHE A 5 33.28 -2.36 22.63
C PHE A 5 32.34 -3.57 22.57
N ILE A 6 32.29 -4.34 23.67
CA ILE A 6 31.42 -5.51 23.79
C ILE A 6 29.95 -5.08 23.81
N VAL A 7 29.60 -4.04 24.58
CA VAL A 7 28.24 -3.50 24.62
C VAL A 7 27.81 -2.98 23.24
N PHE A 8 28.69 -2.28 22.53
CA PHE A 8 28.39 -1.78 21.19
C PHE A 8 28.14 -2.92 20.18
N LEU A 9 28.92 -4.00 20.28
CA LEU A 9 28.79 -5.17 19.41
C LEU A 9 27.50 -5.95 19.69
N PHE A 10 27.10 -6.05 20.97
CA PHE A 10 25.79 -6.59 21.35
C PHE A 10 24.63 -5.74 20.84
N LEU A 11 24.68 -4.40 20.98
CA LEU A 11 23.64 -3.51 20.46
C LEU A 11 23.48 -3.60 18.94
N MET A 12 24.59 -3.73 18.21
CA MET A 12 24.57 -3.90 16.76
C MET A 12 24.01 -5.28 16.35
N LEU A 13 24.30 -6.34 17.10
CA LEU A 13 23.76 -7.68 16.84
C LEU A 13 22.24 -7.73 17.06
N GLU A 14 21.76 -7.15 18.16
CA GLU A 14 20.33 -7.04 18.45
C GLU A 14 19.60 -6.24 17.37
N ALA A 15 20.17 -5.12 16.93
CA ALA A 15 19.61 -4.32 15.83
C ALA A 15 19.49 -5.13 14.53
N VAL A 16 20.49 -5.96 14.20
CA VAL A 16 20.45 -6.83 13.01
C VAL A 16 19.40 -7.95 13.16
N LEU A 17 19.22 -8.52 14.35
CA LEU A 17 18.21 -9.56 14.61
C LEU A 17 16.78 -9.00 14.55
N VAL A 18 16.53 -7.80 15.10
CA VAL A 18 15.25 -7.09 14.98
C VAL A 18 14.93 -6.77 13.51
N CYS A 19 15.92 -6.33 12.73
CA CYS A 19 15.78 -6.12 11.28
C CYS A 19 15.46 -7.41 10.51
N ARG A 20 15.99 -8.58 10.94
CA ARG A 20 15.70 -9.88 10.30
C ARG A 20 14.33 -10.45 10.67
N ALA A 21 13.79 -10.12 11.85
CA ALA A 21 12.46 -10.52 12.29
C ALA A 21 11.34 -9.63 11.72
N GLY A 22 11.68 -8.49 11.12
CA GLY A 22 10.80 -7.66 10.29
C GLY A 22 10.49 -8.33 8.95
N ARG A 23 9.93 -9.54 9.00
CA ARG A 23 9.53 -10.30 7.82
C ARG A 23 8.45 -9.53 7.07
N PHE A 24 8.77 -9.29 5.82
CA PHE A 24 8.05 -8.63 4.75
C PHE A 24 6.72 -9.35 4.41
N ASN A 25 5.78 -9.44 5.34
CA ASN A 25 4.58 -10.29 5.14
C ASN A 25 3.25 -9.57 5.40
N ARG A 26 3.20 -8.24 5.33
CA ARG A 26 1.93 -7.49 5.49
C ARG A 26 1.31 -7.02 4.17
N TRP A 27 2.12 -6.94 3.12
CA TRP A 27 1.71 -6.35 1.83
C TRP A 27 1.01 -7.34 0.88
N GLU A 28 1.11 -8.65 1.10
CA GLU A 28 0.39 -9.66 0.28
C GLU A 28 -1.07 -9.86 0.71
N GLU A 29 -1.48 -9.43 1.90
CA GLU A 29 -2.85 -9.63 2.40
C GLU A 29 -3.79 -8.44 2.14
N MET A 30 -3.24 -7.27 1.78
CA MET A 30 -4.02 -6.05 1.50
C MET A 30 -3.89 -5.62 0.04
N GLY A 31 -4.15 -6.56 -0.87
CA GLY A 31 -4.34 -6.26 -2.29
C GLY A 31 -5.47 -5.25 -2.47
N ILE A 32 -5.28 -4.32 -3.41
CA ILE A 32 -6.31 -3.37 -3.81
C ILE A 32 -7.50 -4.14 -4.37
N LEU A 33 -8.51 -4.29 -3.52
CA LEU A 33 -9.76 -4.91 -3.89
C LEU A 33 -10.68 -3.86 -4.56
N MET A 34 -10.69 -3.83 -5.90
CA MET A 34 -11.46 -2.99 -6.81
C MET A 34 -12.91 -3.52 -6.99
N PRO A 35 -13.83 -2.84 -7.71
CA PRO A 35 -15.20 -3.31 -7.95
C PRO A 35 -15.34 -4.75 -8.50
N THR A 36 -14.21 -5.29 -8.96
CA THR A 36 -13.87 -6.62 -9.47
C THR A 36 -13.90 -7.76 -8.46
N ASP A 37 -13.98 -7.47 -7.17
CA ASP A 37 -13.64 -8.48 -6.16
C ASP A 37 -14.81 -8.90 -5.27
N LYS A 38 -15.99 -8.98 -5.87
CA LYS A 38 -17.12 -9.73 -5.34
C LYS A 38 -17.18 -11.06 -6.10
N ASP A 39 -17.22 -12.19 -5.39
CA ASP A 39 -17.25 -13.56 -5.97
C ASP A 39 -18.67 -14.02 -6.43
N GLU A 40 -19.68 -13.16 -6.47
CA GLU A 40 -21.07 -13.57 -6.74
C GLU A 40 -21.64 -12.90 -8.00
N PRO A 41 -22.10 -13.67 -9.01
CA PRO A 41 -22.86 -13.13 -10.12
C PRO A 41 -24.29 -12.81 -9.65
N ASP A 42 -24.59 -11.54 -9.49
CA ASP A 42 -25.93 -11.02 -9.21
C ASP A 42 -26.83 -11.19 -10.44
N ALA A 43 -27.46 -12.35 -10.51
CA ALA A 43 -28.56 -12.65 -11.41
C ALA A 43 -29.82 -11.86 -11.00
N SER A 44 -29.92 -10.60 -11.44
CA SER A 44 -31.21 -9.95 -11.67
C SER A 44 -31.08 -8.97 -12.83
N GLU A 45 -31.67 -9.38 -13.95
CA GLU A 45 -31.85 -8.61 -15.17
C GLU A 45 -32.61 -7.29 -14.89
N ASP A 46 -31.96 -6.16 -15.22
CA ASP A 46 -32.49 -4.98 -15.94
C ASP A 46 -31.80 -3.68 -15.45
N ASP A 47 -30.51 -3.57 -15.73
CA ASP A 47 -29.77 -2.31 -15.90
C ASP A 47 -28.32 -2.69 -16.25
N GLN A 48 -27.87 -2.42 -17.48
CA GLN A 48 -26.50 -2.73 -17.92
C GLN A 48 -25.47 -1.84 -17.19
N VAL A 49 -25.16 -2.14 -15.94
CA VAL A 49 -24.09 -1.48 -15.19
C VAL A 49 -22.76 -2.04 -15.67
N GLY A 50 -22.26 -1.48 -16.77
CA GLY A 50 -20.92 -1.79 -17.29
C GLY A 50 -19.80 -1.42 -16.30
N THR A 51 -18.63 -2.01 -16.50
CA THR A 51 -17.44 -1.71 -15.69
C THR A 51 -17.02 -0.25 -15.83
N ARG A 52 -16.89 0.47 -14.71
CA ARG A 52 -16.38 1.86 -14.68
C ARG A 52 -14.87 1.88 -14.53
N TRP A 53 -14.18 2.41 -15.54
CA TRP A 53 -12.72 2.53 -15.57
C TRP A 53 -12.27 3.98 -15.31
N ALA A 54 -11.14 4.13 -14.62
CA ALA A 54 -10.49 5.43 -14.41
C ALA A 54 -8.96 5.26 -14.50
N VAL A 55 -8.28 6.28 -15.02
CA VAL A 55 -6.81 6.36 -15.06
C VAL A 55 -6.38 7.60 -14.29
N LEU A 56 -5.54 7.42 -13.27
CA LEU A 56 -5.04 8.51 -12.43
C LEU A 56 -3.53 8.67 -12.64
N VAL A 57 -3.08 9.90 -12.89
CA VAL A 57 -1.65 10.18 -13.17
C VAL A 57 -1.20 11.42 -12.39
N ALA A 58 -0.09 11.28 -11.66
CA ALA A 58 0.60 12.41 -11.06
C ALA A 58 1.64 12.94 -12.05
N GLY A 59 1.49 14.19 -12.50
CA GLY A 59 2.34 14.79 -13.53
C GLY A 59 3.74 15.24 -13.08
N SER A 60 4.18 14.90 -11.87
CA SER A 60 5.48 15.35 -11.34
C SER A 60 5.96 14.48 -10.18
N SER A 61 7.24 14.63 -9.82
CA SER A 61 7.90 13.89 -8.74
C SER A 61 8.62 14.80 -7.74
N GLY A 62 9.10 14.22 -6.64
CA GLY A 62 9.86 14.93 -5.60
C GLY A 62 9.01 15.51 -4.47
N TYR A 63 9.66 15.77 -3.33
CA TYR A 63 8.98 16.16 -2.09
C TYR A 63 8.21 17.48 -2.20
N GLY A 64 8.75 18.48 -2.91
CA GLY A 64 8.05 19.75 -3.17
C GLY A 64 6.74 19.59 -3.95
N ASN A 65 6.57 18.45 -4.63
CA ASN A 65 5.40 18.10 -5.43
C ASN A 65 4.55 16.99 -4.78
N TYR A 66 4.72 16.73 -3.48
CA TYR A 66 3.97 15.72 -2.74
C TYR A 66 2.45 15.83 -2.98
N ARG A 67 1.94 17.07 -3.10
CA ARG A 67 0.52 17.35 -3.37
C ARG A 67 -0.02 16.60 -4.60
N HIS A 68 0.76 16.46 -5.67
CA HIS A 68 0.30 15.81 -6.89
C HIS A 68 0.12 14.29 -6.73
N GLN A 69 0.95 13.66 -5.89
CA GLN A 69 0.77 12.24 -5.54
C GLN A 69 -0.34 12.06 -4.51
N ALA A 70 -0.46 13.01 -3.56
CA ALA A 70 -1.55 13.03 -2.59
C ALA A 70 -2.93 13.14 -3.25
N ASP A 71 -3.07 14.00 -4.26
CA ASP A 71 -4.31 14.17 -5.03
C ASP A 71 -4.70 12.89 -5.77
N VAL A 72 -3.73 12.19 -6.38
CA VAL A 72 -3.96 10.89 -7.05
C VAL A 72 -4.40 9.81 -6.05
N CYS A 73 -3.73 9.70 -4.91
CA CYS A 73 -4.12 8.77 -3.86
C CYS A 73 -5.53 9.11 -3.32
N HIS A 74 -5.85 10.39 -3.17
CA HIS A 74 -7.15 10.84 -2.73
C HIS A 74 -8.25 10.45 -3.73
N ALA A 75 -8.05 10.72 -5.02
CA ALA A 75 -8.98 10.31 -6.08
C ALA A 75 -9.16 8.79 -6.14
N TYR A 76 -8.08 8.02 -5.95
CA TYR A 76 -8.15 6.56 -5.89
C TYR A 76 -9.04 6.07 -4.74
N GLN A 77 -8.94 6.66 -3.55
CA GLN A 77 -9.77 6.27 -2.41
C GLN A 77 -11.25 6.59 -2.61
N ILE A 78 -11.57 7.69 -3.28
CA ILE A 78 -12.95 8.04 -3.66
C ILE A 78 -13.50 6.97 -4.61
N LEU A 79 -12.75 6.65 -5.69
CA LEU A 79 -13.15 5.63 -6.66
C LEU A 79 -13.32 4.25 -6.03
N LYS A 80 -12.43 3.86 -5.12
CA LYS A 80 -12.54 2.59 -4.39
C LYS A 80 -13.82 2.48 -3.55
N ARG A 81 -14.30 3.61 -3.00
CA ARG A 81 -15.50 3.66 -2.17
C ARG A 81 -16.81 3.71 -2.98
N GLY A 82 -16.72 3.79 -4.30
CA GLY A 82 -17.88 3.78 -5.20
C GLY A 82 -18.07 5.04 -6.03
N GLY A 83 -17.18 6.05 -5.89
CA GLY A 83 -17.37 7.38 -6.48
C GLY A 83 -18.15 8.28 -5.55
#